data_AF-A0A8C3HSM7-F1
#
_entry.id   AF-A0A8C3HSM7-F1
#
_cell.length_a   1.000
_cell.length_b   1.000
_cell.length_c   1.000
_cell.angle_alpha   90.00
_cell.angle_beta   90.00
_cell.angle_gamma   90.00
#
_symmetry.space_group_name_H-M   'P 1'
#
loop_
_entity.id
_entity.type
_entity.pdbx_description
1 polymer ?
#
loop_
_entity_poly.entity_id
_entity_poly.type
_entity_poly.pdbx_seq_one_letter_code
_entity_poly.pdbx_strand_id
1 'polypeptide(L)'
;MIVPVLLLLYILLCYENFHFHVAHMYAHLGYPNAQHIVGQRYLQGTGVEKNEEMAMHWFREAAEQGHPHSSFNLAVGKLKNMTMEVENLLSVAAGHGLQEAQELLDIIIRNRNLP
;
A
#
# COMPACT_ATOMS: atom_id res chain seq x y z
N MET A 1 17.38 30.65 14.34
CA MET A 1 17.45 29.17 14.50
C MET A 1 16.58 28.37 13.52
N ILE A 2 15.67 29.01 12.76
CA ILE A 2 14.74 28.32 11.83
C ILE A 2 15.38 27.98 10.46
N VAL A 3 16.29 28.84 9.96
CA VAL A 3 16.97 28.68 8.67
C VAL A 3 17.73 27.35 8.48
N PRO A 4 18.53 26.85 9.45
CA PRO A 4 19.25 25.58 9.26
C PRO A 4 18.33 24.36 9.25
N VAL A 5 17.19 24.39 9.95
CA VAL A 5 16.21 23.30 9.95
C VAL A 5 15.51 23.21 8.58
N LEU A 6 15.15 24.36 8.01
CA LEU A 6 14.57 24.42 6.66
C LEU A 6 15.55 23.93 5.59
N LEU A 7 16.84 24.25 5.71
CA LEU A 7 17.87 23.78 4.79
C LEU A 7 18.08 22.26 4.86
N LEU A 8 18.11 21.68 6.07
CA LEU A 8 18.21 20.24 6.26
C LEU A 8 16.98 19.49 5.71
N LEU A 9 15.78 20.03 5.95
CA LEU A 9 14.55 19.51 5.37
C LEU A 9 14.56 19.58 3.85
N TYR A 10 15.03 20.68 3.26
CA TYR A 10 15.14 20.84 1.82
C TYR A 10 16.12 19.82 1.21
N ILE A 11 17.29 19.63 1.80
CA ILE A 11 18.28 18.64 1.36
C ILE A 11 17.69 17.23 1.41
N LEU A 12 17.00 16.89 2.50
CA LEU A 12 16.33 15.61 2.65
C LEU A 12 15.24 15.40 1.58
N LEU A 13 14.41 16.41 1.32
CA LEU A 13 13.38 16.34 0.28
C LEU A 13 13.98 16.17 -1.12
N CYS A 14 15.04 16.91 -1.44
CA CYS A 14 15.76 16.75 -2.71
C CYS A 14 16.36 15.35 -2.86
N TYR A 15 16.91 14.79 -1.78
CA TYR A 15 17.45 13.44 -1.76
C TYR A 15 16.36 12.40 -2.01
N GLU A 16 15.25 12.46 -1.27
CA GLU A 16 14.13 11.52 -1.45
C GLU A 16 13.53 11.57 -2.86
N ASN A 17 13.38 12.76 -3.43
CA ASN A 17 12.89 12.94 -4.80
C ASN A 17 13.85 12.37 -5.85
N PHE A 18 15.16 12.56 -5.67
CA PHE A 18 16.17 11.99 -6.56
C PHE A 18 16.15 10.45 -6.52
N HIS A 19 16.10 9.87 -5.33
CA HIS A 19 16.05 8.42 -5.15
C HIS A 19 14.79 7.81 -5.77
N PHE A 20 13.64 8.47 -5.60
CA PHE A 20 12.41 8.03 -6.25
C PHE A 20 12.51 8.10 -7.77
N HIS A 21 13.04 9.19 -8.33
CA HIS A 21 13.20 9.35 -9.77
C HIS A 21 14.09 8.24 -10.38
N VAL A 22 15.23 7.97 -9.75
CA VAL A 22 16.14 6.91 -10.18
C VAL A 22 15.45 5.54 -10.11
N ALA A 23 14.79 5.22 -8.99
CA ALA A 23 14.04 3.98 -8.85
C ALA A 23 12.94 3.85 -9.92
N HIS A 24 12.24 4.94 -10.23
CA HIS A 24 11.19 4.97 -11.24
C HIS A 24 11.74 4.69 -12.65
N MET A 25 12.90 5.25 -13.00
CA MET A 25 13.59 4.96 -14.26
C MET A 25 13.97 3.47 -14.35
N TYR A 26 14.59 2.90 -13.31
CA TYR A 26 14.92 1.46 -13.32
C TYR A 26 13.68 0.56 -13.30
N ALA A 27 12.59 0.98 -12.67
CA ALA A 27 11.34 0.23 -12.71
C ALA A 27 10.78 0.14 -14.14
N HIS A 28 10.89 1.21 -14.93
CA HIS A 28 10.51 1.22 -16.35
C HIS A 28 11.43 0.36 -17.22
N LEU A 29 12.68 0.17 -16.80
CA LEU A 29 13.60 -0.76 -17.44
C LEU A 29 13.34 -2.22 -17.05
N GLY A 30 12.34 -2.49 -16.20
CA GLY A 30 11.92 -3.83 -15.82
C GLY A 30 12.62 -4.42 -14.59
N TYR A 31 13.47 -3.67 -13.88
CA TYR A 31 14.19 -4.23 -12.73
C TYR A 31 13.23 -4.48 -11.55
N PRO A 32 13.04 -5.74 -11.10
CA PRO A 32 12.01 -6.09 -10.12
C PRO A 32 12.23 -5.44 -8.75
N ASN A 33 13.48 -5.27 -8.33
CA ASN A 33 13.81 -4.55 -7.09
C ASN A 33 13.40 -3.07 -7.18
N ALA A 34 13.59 -2.44 -8.35
CA ALA A 34 13.22 -1.05 -8.54
C ALA A 34 11.70 -0.88 -8.61
N GLN A 35 11.01 -1.78 -9.31
CA GLN A 35 9.54 -1.85 -9.31
C GLN A 35 8.99 -2.03 -7.89
N HIS A 36 9.59 -2.89 -7.07
CA HIS A 36 9.24 -3.03 -5.66
C HIS A 36 9.39 -1.71 -4.89
N ILE A 37 10.53 -1.03 -5.02
CA ILE A 37 10.79 0.25 -4.35
C ILE A 37 9.74 1.28 -4.78
N VAL A 38 9.47 1.42 -6.07
CA VAL A 38 8.46 2.36 -6.58
C VAL A 38 7.08 2.02 -6.00
N GLY A 39 6.71 0.74 -5.96
CA GLY A 39 5.47 0.30 -5.31
C GLY A 39 5.40 0.69 -3.83
N GLN A 40 6.48 0.54 -3.07
CA GLN A 40 6.55 0.99 -1.67
C GLN A 40 6.42 2.51 -1.54
N ARG A 41 7.06 3.28 -2.43
CA ARG A 41 6.99 4.75 -2.40
C ARG A 41 5.58 5.26 -2.67
N TYR A 42 4.86 4.66 -3.63
CA TYR A 42 3.44 4.95 -3.84
C TYR A 42 2.55 4.51 -2.66
N LEU A 43 2.87 3.39 -2.01
CA LEU A 43 2.12 2.93 -0.84
C LEU A 43 2.28 3.86 0.37
N GLN A 44 3.48 4.41 0.57
CA GLN A 44 3.85 5.25 1.71
C GLN A 44 3.60 6.75 1.46
N GLY A 45 3.59 7.18 0.20
CA GLY A 45 3.56 8.60 -0.17
C GLY A 45 4.89 9.33 0.08
N THR A 46 6.04 8.64 -0.05
CA THR A 46 7.37 9.21 0.22
C THR A 46 8.05 9.67 -1.08
N GLY A 47 8.12 10.98 -1.30
CA GLY A 47 8.65 11.57 -2.54
C GLY A 47 7.68 11.50 -3.73
N VAL A 48 6.46 10.97 -3.50
CA VAL A 48 5.35 10.91 -4.45
C VAL A 48 4.04 10.94 -3.67
N GLU A 49 2.94 11.37 -4.28
CA GLU A 49 1.62 11.26 -3.67
C GLU A 49 1.26 9.78 -3.42
N LYS A 50 0.65 9.51 -2.26
CA LYS A 50 0.21 8.15 -1.91
C LYS A 50 -0.83 7.67 -2.92
N ASN A 51 -0.61 6.52 -3.53
CA ASN A 51 -1.53 5.89 -4.46
C ASN A 51 -1.46 4.36 -4.34
N GLU A 52 -2.47 3.76 -3.71
CA GLU A 52 -2.49 2.31 -3.46
C GLU A 52 -2.65 1.49 -4.76
N GLU A 53 -3.36 2.01 -5.76
CA GLU A 53 -3.53 1.34 -7.06
C GLU A 53 -2.21 1.25 -7.82
N MET A 54 -1.47 2.36 -7.88
CA MET A 54 -0.14 2.41 -8.49
C MET A 54 0.84 1.51 -7.73
N ALA A 55 0.76 1.47 -6.40
CA ALA A 55 1.56 0.53 -5.60
C ALA A 55 1.29 -0.92 -6.00
N MET A 56 0.01 -1.32 -6.10
CA MET A 56 -0.38 -2.67 -6.50
C MET A 56 0.02 -2.99 -7.94
N HIS A 57 0.00 -2.01 -8.85
CA HIS A 57 0.51 -2.19 -10.21
C HIS A 57 2.00 -2.55 -10.19
N TRP A 58 2.85 -1.75 -9.55
CA TRP A 58 4.29 -2.02 -9.51
C TRP A 58 4.66 -3.29 -8.74
N PHE A 59 3.92 -3.62 -7.67
CA PHE A 59 4.09 -4.91 -7.01
C PHE A 59 3.73 -6.08 -7.91
N ARG A 60 2.72 -5.94 -8.78
CA ARG A 60 2.36 -6.97 -9.76
C ARG A 60 3.49 -7.20 -10.76
N GLU A 61 4.01 -6.14 -11.38
CA GLU A 61 5.12 -6.25 -12.34
C GLU A 61 6.35 -6.96 -11.73
N ALA A 62 6.70 -6.62 -10.48
CA ALA A 62 7.80 -7.26 -9.78
C ALA A 62 7.48 -8.71 -9.38
N ALA A 63 6.24 -8.99 -8.95
CA ALA A 63 5.81 -10.33 -8.55
C ALA A 63 5.77 -11.31 -9.73
N GLU A 64 5.38 -10.84 -10.93
CA GLU A 64 5.40 -11.64 -12.17
C GLU A 64 6.82 -12.08 -12.56
N GLN A 65 7.82 -11.31 -12.13
CA GLN A 65 9.24 -11.65 -12.26
C GLN A 65 9.80 -12.46 -11.08
N GLY A 66 8.95 -12.91 -10.15
CA GLY A 66 9.34 -13.72 -9.01
C GLY A 66 9.89 -12.95 -7.81
N HIS A 67 9.69 -11.63 -7.73
CA HIS A 67 10.15 -10.85 -6.57
C HIS A 67 9.33 -11.20 -5.32
N PRO A 68 9.95 -11.74 -4.25
CA PRO A 68 9.23 -12.34 -3.12
C PRO A 68 8.48 -11.30 -2.30
N HIS A 69 9.11 -10.16 -2.00
CA HIS A 69 8.46 -9.11 -1.20
C HIS A 69 7.32 -8.41 -1.95
N SER A 70 7.42 -8.32 -3.27
CA SER A 70 6.32 -7.75 -4.08
C SER A 70 5.15 -8.72 -4.17
N SER A 71 5.43 -10.01 -4.32
CA SER A 71 4.41 -11.06 -4.28
C SER A 71 3.66 -11.06 -2.94
N PHE A 72 4.39 -10.95 -1.83
CA PHE A 72 3.82 -10.81 -0.49
C PHE A 72 2.95 -9.55 -0.36
N ASN A 73 3.49 -8.37 -0.72
CA ASN A 73 2.75 -7.11 -0.60
C ASN A 73 1.49 -7.08 -1.48
N LEU A 74 1.56 -7.64 -2.69
CA LEU A 74 0.41 -7.77 -3.58
C LEU A 74 -0.67 -8.67 -2.97
N ALA A 75 -0.27 -9.81 -2.38
CA ALA A 75 -1.20 -10.73 -1.73
C ALA A 75 -1.88 -10.07 -0.52
N VAL A 76 -1.13 -9.38 0.34
CA VAL A 76 -1.66 -8.65 1.49
C VAL A 76 -2.62 -7.54 1.04
N GLY A 77 -2.26 -6.78 0.00
CA GLY A 77 -3.13 -5.74 -0.54
C GLY A 77 -4.45 -6.30 -1.09
N LYS A 78 -4.40 -7.40 -1.85
CA LYS A 78 -5.60 -8.09 -2.34
C LYS A 78 -6.46 -8.62 -1.20
N LEU A 79 -5.86 -9.25 -0.19
CA LEU A 79 -6.57 -9.74 0.99
C LEU A 79 -7.30 -8.62 1.71
N LYS A 80 -6.61 -7.50 1.96
CA LYS A 80 -7.22 -6.31 2.58
C LYS A 80 -8.44 -5.82 1.79
N ASN A 81 -8.32 -5.73 0.46
CA ASN A 81 -9.43 -5.29 -0.39
C ASN A 81 -10.62 -6.26 -0.32
N MET A 82 -10.37 -7.57 -0.39
CA MET A 82 -11.43 -8.58 -0.23
C MET A 82 -12.07 -8.50 1.16
N THR A 83 -11.30 -8.29 2.22
CA THR A 83 -11.85 -8.12 3.57
C THR A 83 -12.73 -6.87 3.68
N MET A 84 -12.30 -5.74 3.10
CA MET A 84 -13.12 -4.51 3.08
C MET A 84 -14.42 -4.71 2.29
N GLU A 85 -14.37 -5.42 1.17
CA GLU A 85 -15.55 -5.75 0.37
C GLU A 85 -16.53 -6.65 1.16
N VAL A 86 -16.02 -7.69 1.82
CA VAL A 86 -16.81 -8.58 2.68
C VAL A 86 -17.46 -7.80 3.83
N GLU A 87 -16.71 -6.95 4.53
CA GLU A 87 -17.23 -6.08 5.60
C GLU A 87 -18.36 -5.17 5.11
N ASN A 88 -18.20 -4.58 3.91
CA ASN A 88 -19.22 -3.73 3.31
C ASN A 88 -20.51 -4.51 2.99
N LEU A 89 -20.39 -5.69 2.37
CA LEU A 89 -21.54 -6.55 2.06
C LEU A 89 -22.27 -7.01 3.32
N LEU A 90 -21.53 -7.40 4.36
CA LEU A 90 -22.11 -7.78 5.66
C LEU A 90 -22.83 -6.60 6.32
N SER A 91 -22.25 -5.39 6.26
CA SER A 91 -22.89 -4.17 6.77
C SER A 91 -24.21 -3.88 6.07
N VAL A 92 -24.27 -4.05 4.74
CA VAL A 92 -25.52 -3.92 3.98
C VAL A 92 -26.55 -4.95 4.45
N ALA A 93 -26.17 -6.23 4.58
CA ALA A 93 -27.09 -7.28 5.05
C ALA A 93 -27.58 -7.05 6.49
N ALA A 94 -26.69 -6.61 7.38
CA ALA A 94 -27.04 -6.24 8.76
C ALA A 94 -28.01 -5.06 8.81
N GLY A 95 -27.84 -4.06 7.93
CA GLY A 95 -28.77 -2.94 7.78
C GLY A 95 -30.19 -3.34 7.34
N HIS A 96 -30.35 -4.50 6.70
CA HIS A 96 -31.65 -5.09 6.37
C HIS A 96 -32.23 -5.97 7.50
N GLY A 97 -31.58 -6.02 8.66
CA GLY A 97 -32.03 -6.78 9.84
C GLY A 97 -31.56 -8.23 9.88
N LEU A 98 -30.61 -8.64 9.04
CA LEU A 98 -30.05 -10.00 9.08
C LEU A 98 -29.08 -10.13 10.26
N GLN A 99 -29.56 -10.73 11.35
CA GLN A 99 -28.80 -10.87 12.60
C GLN A 99 -27.50 -11.66 12.42
N GLU A 100 -27.52 -12.70 11.59
CA GLU A 100 -26.33 -13.50 11.24
C GLU A 100 -25.20 -12.66 10.63
N ALA A 101 -25.54 -11.67 9.79
CA ALA A 101 -24.54 -10.78 9.19
C ALA A 101 -23.91 -9.84 10.23
N GLN A 102 -24.70 -9.37 11.21
CA GLN A 102 -24.19 -8.56 12.31
C GLN A 102 -23.22 -9.36 13.18
N GLU A 103 -23.56 -10.60 13.51
CA GLU A 103 -22.70 -11.50 14.31
C GLU A 103 -21.36 -11.76 13.60
N LEU A 104 -21.38 -12.05 12.29
CA LEU A 104 -20.16 -12.25 11.51
C LEU A 104 -19.31 -10.99 11.43
N LEU A 105 -19.93 -9.81 11.27
CA LEU A 105 -19.23 -8.53 11.26
C LEU A 105 -18.52 -8.27 12.60
N ASP A 106 -19.20 -8.53 13.72
CA ASP A 106 -18.63 -8.37 15.07
C ASP A 106 -17.44 -9.30 15.30
N ILE A 107 -17.50 -10.55 14.81
CA ILE A 107 -16.39 -11.52 14.89
C ILE A 107 -15.18 -11.02 14.09
N ILE A 108 -15.39 -10.52 12.86
CA ILE A 108 -14.33 -10.00 12.01
C ILE A 108 -13.64 -8.81 12.68
N ILE A 109 -14.43 -7.85 13.20
CA ILE A 109 -13.91 -6.66 13.88
C ILE A 109 -13.14 -7.05 15.16
N ARG A 110 -13.67 -8.00 15.94
CA ARG A 110 -13.00 -8.49 17.15
C ARG A 110 -11.65 -9.14 16.82
N ASN A 111 -11.60 -9.99 15.80
CA ASN A 111 -10.36 -10.68 15.41
C ASN A 111 -9.29 -9.73 14.87
N ARG A 112 -9.69 -8.63 14.20
CA ARG A 112 -8.75 -7.59 13.72
C ARG A 112 -8.08 -6.83 14.87
N ASN A 113 -8.72 -6.73 16.03
CA ASN A 113 -8.25 -5.96 17.19
C ASN A 113 -7.55 -6.82 18.28
N LEU A 114 -7.26 -8.10 17.98
CA LEU A 114 -6.47 -8.94 18.90
C LEU A 114 -4.99 -8.51 18.86
N PRO A 115 -4.34 -8.34 20.03
CA PRO A 115 -2.94 -7.90 20.14
C PRO A 115 -1.93 -8.94 19.65
#